data_AF-A0A1Q6YTW2-F1
#
_entry.id   AF-A0A1Q6YTW2-F1
#
_cell.length_a   1.000
_cell.length_b   1.000
_cell.length_c   1.000
_cell.angle_alpha   90.00
_cell.angle_beta   90.00
_cell.angle_gamma   90.00
#
_symmetry.space_group_name_H-M   'P 1'
#
loop_
_entity.id
_entity.type
_entity.pdbx_description
1 polymer ?
#
loop_
_entity_poly.entity_id
_entity_poly.type
_entity_poly.pdbx_seq_one_letter_code
_entity_poly.pdbx_strand_id
1 'polypeptide(L)'
;MLIDEHHRPANGAGRPTLCAYHAARLKAAVPVVDPEVLAAELLADIDSFTTAVEVNLFLGNLVRQLARKRIARPDAIALAYISQLILTSQTAMAREAAPEAEDDNLQRYLLEGLGRSREALTTEQQLRDSSSAACPDAPRPADHSADREQLAS
;
A
#
# COMPACT_ATOMS: atom_id res chain seq x y z
N MET A 1 36.80 -35.85 -38.72
CA MET A 1 36.70 -34.59 -37.96
C MET A 1 35.97 -34.92 -36.67
N LEU A 2 36.69 -35.02 -35.56
CA LEU A 2 36.12 -35.28 -34.23
C LEU A 2 35.56 -33.97 -33.69
N ILE A 3 34.28 -33.97 -33.30
CA ILE A 3 33.66 -32.84 -32.60
C ILE A 3 33.93 -33.05 -31.12
N ASP A 4 34.63 -32.10 -30.51
CA ASP A 4 34.94 -32.05 -29.08
C ASP A 4 33.66 -31.67 -28.29
N GLU A 5 33.16 -32.61 -27.48
CA GLU A 5 31.94 -32.47 -26.67
C GLU A 5 32.16 -31.79 -25.29
N HIS A 6 33.37 -31.28 -25.00
CA HIS A 6 33.70 -30.79 -23.66
C HIS A 6 34.15 -29.33 -23.56
N HIS A 7 33.86 -28.50 -24.57
CA HIS A 7 34.07 -27.05 -24.43
C HIS A 7 32.97 -26.41 -23.56
N ARG A 8 33.28 -26.14 -22.30
CA ARG A 8 32.44 -25.33 -21.39
C ARG A 8 32.66 -23.83 -21.69
N PRO A 9 31.68 -23.11 -22.26
CA PRO A 9 31.85 -21.68 -22.50
C PRO A 9 31.88 -20.89 -21.19
N ALA A 10 32.73 -19.88 -21.15
CA ALA A 10 32.92 -18.98 -20.01
C ALA A 10 31.63 -18.22 -19.65
N ASN A 11 31.46 -17.93 -18.36
CA ASN A 11 30.34 -17.19 -17.79
C ASN A 11 30.08 -15.88 -18.57
N GLY A 12 29.01 -15.87 -19.37
CA GLY A 12 28.59 -14.74 -20.22
C GLY A 12 28.18 -15.11 -21.65
N ALA A 13 28.56 -16.29 -22.15
CA ALA A 13 28.28 -16.70 -23.53
C ALA A 13 27.27 -17.86 -23.60
N GLY A 14 26.20 -17.66 -24.37
CA GLY A 14 25.31 -18.75 -24.80
C GLY A 14 23.92 -18.76 -24.16
N ARG A 15 23.17 -17.64 -24.18
CA ARG A 15 21.71 -17.81 -24.28
C ARG A 15 21.46 -18.43 -25.66
N PRO A 16 20.71 -19.53 -25.78
CA PRO A 16 20.40 -20.14 -27.07
C PRO A 16 19.48 -19.18 -27.83
N THR A 17 20.08 -18.22 -28.53
CA THR A 17 19.37 -17.39 -29.48
C THR A 17 19.11 -18.27 -30.70
N LEU A 18 17.87 -18.26 -31.17
CA LEU A 18 17.52 -18.98 -32.38
C LEU A 18 18.29 -18.37 -33.54
N CYS A 19 18.85 -19.21 -34.41
CA CYS A 19 19.43 -18.69 -35.66
C CYS A 19 18.35 -17.99 -36.49
N ALA A 20 18.77 -17.11 -37.41
CA ALA A 20 17.85 -16.30 -38.22
C ALA A 20 16.74 -17.14 -38.90
N TYR A 21 17.08 -18.34 -39.37
CA TYR A 21 16.12 -19.28 -39.94
C TYR A 21 15.07 -19.75 -38.93
N HIS A 22 15.47 -20.19 -37.74
CA HIS A 22 14.52 -20.64 -36.72
C HIS A 22 13.66 -19.49 -36.17
N ALA A 23 14.24 -18.28 -36.04
CA ALA A 23 13.49 -17.10 -35.69
C ALA A 23 12.45 -16.72 -36.75
N ALA A 24 12.83 -16.75 -38.04
CA ALA A 24 11.92 -16.52 -39.16
C ALA A 24 10.81 -17.58 -39.22
N ARG A 25 11.14 -18.85 -38.99
CA ARG A 25 10.15 -19.95 -38.98
C ARG A 25 9.13 -19.81 -37.85
N LEU A 26 9.55 -19.36 -36.67
CA LEU A 26 8.61 -19.07 -35.58
C LEU A 26 7.72 -17.87 -35.88
N LYS A 27 8.26 -16.82 -36.51
CA LYS A 27 7.44 -15.67 -36.96
C LYS A 27 6.42 -16.10 -38.01
N ALA A 28 6.82 -16.94 -38.96
CA ALA A 28 5.93 -17.48 -39.99
C ALA A 28 4.85 -18.44 -39.45
N ALA A 29 5.01 -18.96 -38.23
CA ALA A 29 4.01 -19.83 -37.59
C ALA A 29 2.80 -19.04 -37.04
N VAL A 30 2.92 -17.71 -36.93
CA VAL A 30 1.82 -16.83 -36.54
C VAL A 30 1.06 -16.44 -37.81
N PRO A 31 -0.27 -16.65 -37.88
CA PRO A 31 -1.07 -16.20 -39.01
C PRO A 31 -0.91 -14.70 -39.23
N VAL A 32 -0.85 -14.29 -40.50
CA VAL A 32 -0.89 -12.87 -40.87
C VAL A 32 -2.31 -12.37 -40.58
N VAL A 33 -2.45 -11.63 -39.49
CA VAL A 33 -3.67 -10.90 -39.13
C VAL A 33 -3.42 -9.44 -39.47
N ASP A 34 -4.44 -8.77 -40.02
CA ASP A 34 -4.39 -7.33 -40.21
C ASP A 34 -4.09 -6.63 -38.86
N PRO A 35 -3.01 -5.86 -38.75
CA PRO A 35 -2.63 -5.21 -37.51
C PRO A 35 -3.73 -4.29 -36.97
N GLU A 36 -4.50 -3.63 -37.83
CA GLU A 36 -5.58 -2.73 -37.40
C GLU A 36 -6.74 -3.51 -36.78
N VAL A 37 -7.08 -4.67 -37.36
CA VAL A 37 -8.10 -5.56 -36.80
C VAL A 37 -7.65 -6.13 -35.46
N LEU A 38 -6.38 -6.55 -35.35
CA LEU A 38 -5.84 -7.04 -34.09
C LEU A 38 -5.82 -5.95 -33.02
N ALA A 39 -5.44 -4.72 -33.38
CA ALA A 39 -5.45 -3.58 -32.48
C ALA A 39 -6.88 -3.27 -32.00
N ALA A 40 -7.85 -3.22 -32.92
CA ALA A 40 -9.25 -3.01 -32.58
C ALA A 40 -9.80 -4.09 -31.64
N GLU A 41 -9.44 -5.36 -31.86
CA GLU A 41 -9.84 -6.46 -30.97
C GLU A 41 -9.14 -6.41 -29.59
N LEU A 42 -7.92 -5.90 -29.51
CA LEU A 42 -7.18 -5.75 -28.24
C LEU A 42 -7.69 -4.56 -27.41
N LEU A 43 -8.00 -3.46 -28.09
CA LEU A 43 -8.44 -2.19 -27.51
C LEU A 43 -9.97 -2.08 -27.42
N ALA A 44 -10.71 -3.15 -27.73
CA ALA A 44 -12.15 -3.18 -27.63
C ALA A 44 -12.60 -2.81 -26.20
N ASP A 45 -13.49 -1.83 -26.11
CA ASP A 45 -14.06 -1.29 -24.87
C ASP A 45 -13.02 -0.61 -23.93
N ILE A 46 -11.93 -0.09 -24.51
CA ILE A 46 -10.85 0.59 -23.78
C ILE A 46 -10.61 1.97 -24.37
N ASP A 47 -10.96 3.01 -23.60
CA ASP A 47 -10.71 4.40 -23.98
C ASP A 47 -9.31 4.87 -23.53
N SER A 48 -8.82 4.36 -22.39
CA SER A 48 -7.53 4.73 -21.80
C SER A 48 -6.88 3.59 -21.02
N PHE A 49 -5.68 3.81 -20.48
CA PHE A 49 -5.00 2.88 -19.56
C PHE A 49 -4.81 3.48 -18.16
N THR A 50 -5.68 4.41 -17.78
CA THR A 50 -5.55 5.18 -16.54
C THR A 50 -6.07 4.42 -15.32
N THR A 51 -6.91 3.42 -15.54
CA THR A 51 -7.48 2.59 -14.47
C THR A 51 -6.98 1.15 -14.53
N ALA A 52 -6.98 0.46 -13.39
CA ALA A 52 -6.66 -0.96 -13.33
C ALA A 52 -7.70 -1.82 -14.06
N VAL A 53 -8.96 -1.35 -14.16
CA VAL A 53 -10.04 -2.06 -14.84
C VAL A 53 -9.75 -2.15 -16.33
N GLU A 54 -9.42 -1.04 -16.98
CA GLU A 54 -9.08 -0.99 -18.40
C GLU A 54 -7.85 -1.84 -18.73
N VAL A 55 -6.80 -1.78 -17.90
CA VAL A 55 -5.59 -2.60 -18.10
C VAL A 55 -5.91 -4.10 -17.99
N ASN A 56 -6.77 -4.50 -17.05
CA ASN A 56 -7.21 -5.89 -16.92
C ASN A 56 -8.08 -6.33 -18.11
N LEU A 57 -8.92 -5.44 -18.63
CA LEU A 57 -9.72 -5.71 -19.82
C LEU A 57 -8.80 -5.96 -21.04
N PHE A 58 -7.77 -5.12 -21.23
CA PHE A 58 -6.75 -5.32 -22.26
C PHE A 58 -6.05 -6.68 -22.09
N LEU A 59 -5.64 -7.04 -20.87
CA LEU A 59 -5.00 -8.33 -20.60
C LEU A 59 -5.94 -9.50 -20.92
N GLY A 60 -7.24 -9.39 -20.63
CA GLY A 60 -8.25 -10.37 -21.02
C GLY A 60 -8.35 -10.54 -22.54
N ASN A 61 -8.37 -9.43 -23.28
CA ASN A 61 -8.37 -9.44 -24.74
C ASN A 61 -7.06 -10.04 -25.29
N LEU A 62 -5.91 -9.68 -24.71
CA LEU A 62 -4.60 -10.23 -25.06
C LEU A 62 -4.53 -11.74 -24.90
N VAL A 63 -5.02 -12.27 -23.76
CA VAL A 63 -5.08 -13.73 -23.51
C VAL A 63 -5.96 -14.42 -24.55
N ARG A 64 -7.08 -13.81 -24.94
CA ARG A 64 -7.95 -14.33 -26.00
C ARG A 64 -7.22 -14.40 -27.35
N GLN A 65 -6.46 -13.37 -27.71
CA GLN A 65 -5.69 -13.36 -28.96
C GLN A 65 -4.54 -14.37 -28.95
N LEU A 66 -3.85 -14.51 -27.81
CA LEU A 66 -2.79 -15.49 -27.63
C LEU A 66 -3.33 -16.92 -27.71
N ALA A 67 -4.48 -17.20 -27.08
CA ALA A 67 -5.16 -18.50 -27.16
C ALA A 67 -5.58 -18.84 -28.60
N ARG A 68 -5.98 -17.84 -29.39
CA ARG A 68 -6.29 -17.96 -30.82
C ARG A 68 -5.05 -18.04 -31.72
N LYS A 69 -3.84 -17.97 -31.16
CA LYS A 69 -2.55 -17.91 -31.87
C LYS A 69 -2.46 -16.77 -32.89
N ARG A 70 -3.21 -15.67 -32.67
CA ARG A 70 -3.21 -14.49 -33.54
C ARG A 70 -2.09 -13.50 -33.21
N ILE A 71 -1.41 -13.70 -32.09
CA ILE A 71 -0.25 -12.91 -31.66
C ILE A 71 0.92 -13.83 -31.32
N ALA A 72 2.14 -13.38 -31.63
CA ALA A 72 3.34 -14.11 -31.28
C ALA A 72 3.55 -14.09 -29.76
N ARG A 73 4.04 -15.20 -29.19
CA ARG A 73 4.35 -15.28 -27.76
C ARG A 73 5.29 -14.17 -27.27
N PRO A 74 6.37 -13.79 -27.97
CA PRO A 74 7.25 -12.69 -27.53
C PRO A 74 6.50 -11.37 -27.40
N ASP A 75 5.64 -11.04 -28.38
CA ASP A 75 4.88 -9.80 -28.38
C ASP A 75 3.85 -9.79 -27.25
N ALA A 76 3.17 -10.92 -27.02
CA ALA A 76 2.25 -11.05 -25.89
C ALA A 76 2.95 -10.91 -24.52
N ILE A 77 4.17 -11.43 -24.37
CA ILE A 77 4.97 -11.24 -23.15
C ILE A 77 5.34 -9.77 -22.98
N ALA A 78 5.79 -9.10 -24.05
CA ALA A 78 6.14 -7.69 -24.00
C ALA A 78 4.93 -6.82 -23.61
N LEU A 79 3.76 -7.05 -24.21
CA LEU A 79 2.53 -6.35 -23.88
C LEU A 79 2.10 -6.59 -22.43
N ALA A 80 2.13 -7.84 -21.96
CA ALA A 80 1.78 -8.17 -20.58
C ALA A 80 2.73 -7.49 -19.57
N TYR A 81 4.03 -7.42 -19.90
CA TYR A 81 5.01 -6.72 -19.06
C TYR A 81 4.74 -5.21 -19.01
N ILE A 82 4.41 -4.58 -20.14
CA ILE A 82 4.03 -3.17 -20.18
C ILE A 82 2.75 -2.93 -19.36
N SER A 83 1.73 -3.79 -19.47
CA SER A 83 0.53 -3.73 -18.64
C SER A 83 0.86 -3.82 -17.14
N GLN A 84 1.80 -4.68 -16.76
CA GLN A 84 2.28 -4.77 -15.39
C GLN A 84 2.95 -3.47 -14.93
N LEU A 85 3.80 -2.86 -15.77
CA LEU A 85 4.43 -1.57 -15.46
C LEU A 85 3.37 -0.48 -15.23
N ILE A 86 2.35 -0.42 -16.09
CA ILE A 86 1.23 0.52 -15.95
C ILE A 86 0.54 0.31 -14.60
N LEU A 87 0.12 -0.92 -14.28
CA LEU A 87 -0.54 -1.24 -13.01
C LEU A 87 0.30 -0.85 -11.79
N THR A 88 1.61 -1.12 -11.83
CA THR A 88 2.50 -0.74 -10.73
C THR A 88 2.67 0.77 -10.60
N SER A 89 2.74 1.50 -11.73
CA SER A 89 2.89 2.96 -11.73
C SER A 89 1.64 3.69 -11.24
N GLN A 90 0.44 3.13 -11.46
CA GLN A 90 -0.81 3.74 -11.00
C GLN A 90 -0.83 3.93 -9.46
N THR A 91 -0.23 3.02 -8.69
CA THR A 91 -0.13 3.18 -7.23
C THR A 91 0.78 4.33 -6.80
N ALA A 92 1.87 4.58 -7.53
CA ALA A 92 2.75 5.69 -7.27
C ALA A 92 2.08 7.02 -7.65
N MET A 93 1.44 7.05 -8.83
CA MET A 93 0.68 8.22 -9.30
C MET A 93 -0.49 8.57 -8.37
N ALA A 94 -1.20 7.57 -7.83
CA ALA A 94 -2.29 7.81 -6.88
C ALA A 94 -1.80 8.45 -5.57
N ARG A 95 -0.58 8.12 -5.12
CA ARG A 95 0.05 8.76 -3.95
C ARG A 95 0.44 10.22 -4.25
N GLU A 96 0.99 10.48 -5.43
CA GLU A 96 1.33 11.85 -5.86
C GLU A 96 0.08 12.72 -6.09
N ALA A 97 -1.00 12.12 -6.58
CA ALA A 97 -2.27 12.80 -6.85
C ALA A 97 -3.14 13.01 -5.60
N ALA A 98 -2.78 12.39 -4.47
CA ALA A 98 -3.42 12.63 -3.17
C ALA A 98 -2.62 13.69 -2.40
N PRO A 99 -2.88 14.99 -2.58
CA PRO A 99 -2.26 16.00 -1.74
C PRO A 99 -2.78 15.83 -0.31
N GLU A 100 -1.88 15.56 0.64
CA GLU A 100 -1.93 16.05 2.02
C GLU A 100 -3.20 15.73 2.85
N ALA A 101 -4.09 14.85 2.41
CA ALA A 101 -5.26 14.45 3.22
C ALA A 101 -4.86 13.64 4.47
N GLU A 102 -3.67 13.02 4.43
CA GLU A 102 -3.02 12.42 5.59
C GLU A 102 -2.51 13.49 6.56
N ASP A 103 -1.95 14.59 6.06
CA ASP A 103 -1.42 15.68 6.91
C ASP A 103 -2.54 16.46 7.58
N ASP A 104 -3.66 16.67 6.88
CA ASP A 104 -4.84 17.36 7.40
C ASP A 104 -5.58 16.54 8.48
N ASN A 105 -5.61 15.21 8.34
CA ASN A 105 -6.15 14.31 9.36
C ASN A 105 -5.18 14.13 10.54
N LEU A 106 -3.88 14.06 10.29
CA LEU A 106 -2.85 13.99 11.34
C LEU A 106 -2.86 15.28 12.17
N GLN A 107 -2.95 16.44 11.52
CA GLN A 107 -3.02 17.74 12.17
C GLN A 107 -4.31 17.89 12.98
N ARG A 108 -5.48 17.46 12.46
CA ARG A 108 -6.73 17.42 13.24
C ARG A 108 -6.63 16.50 14.45
N TYR A 109 -6.06 15.30 14.30
CA TYR A 109 -5.88 14.36 15.39
C TYR A 109 -4.94 14.91 16.49
N LEU A 110 -3.84 15.56 16.09
CA LEU A 110 -2.90 16.18 17.01
C LEU A 110 -3.53 17.37 17.77
N LEU A 111 -4.29 18.22 17.09
CA LEU A 111 -4.99 19.35 17.71
C LEU A 111 -6.07 18.89 18.69
N GLU A 112 -6.84 17.85 18.35
CA GLU A 112 -7.83 17.26 19.27
C GLU A 112 -7.16 16.62 20.50
N GLY A 113 -6.04 15.92 20.32
CA GLY A 113 -5.28 15.32 21.42
C GLY A 113 -4.72 16.36 22.40
N LEU A 114 -4.26 17.51 21.88
CA LEU A 114 -3.80 18.65 22.69
C LEU A 114 -4.97 19.33 23.43
N GLY A 115 -6.13 19.46 22.78
CA GLY A 115 -7.34 19.99 23.40
C GLY A 115 -7.80 19.16 24.61
N ARG A 116 -7.89 17.84 24.45
CA ARG A 116 -8.27 16.91 25.53
C ARG A 116 -7.27 16.92 26.69
N SER A 117 -5.96 16.98 26.38
CA SER A 117 -4.92 17.08 27.41
C SER A 117 -5.01 18.38 28.22
N ARG A 118 -5.33 19.50 27.56
CA ARG A 118 -5.53 20.80 28.22
C ARG A 118 -6.74 20.78 29.14
N GLU A 119 -7.85 20.21 28.69
CA GLU A 119 -9.10 20.09 29.47
C GLU A 119 -8.93 19.17 30.70
N ALA A 120 -8.16 18.09 30.56
CA ALA A 120 -7.81 17.21 31.68
C ALA A 120 -6.99 17.96 32.74
N LEU A 121 -5.97 18.73 32.32
CA LEU A 121 -5.15 19.53 33.23
C LEU A 121 -5.96 20.61 33.96
N THR A 122 -6.88 21.29 33.27
CA THR A 122 -7.75 22.29 33.92
C THR A 122 -8.71 21.66 34.91
N THR A 123 -9.23 20.46 34.62
CA THR A 123 -10.16 19.74 35.51
C THR A 123 -9.44 19.25 36.77
N GLU A 124 -8.23 18.71 36.64
CA GLU A 124 -7.41 18.30 37.79
C GLU A 124 -6.96 19.50 38.65
N GLN A 125 -6.62 20.62 38.04
CA GLN A 125 -6.28 21.86 38.74
C GLN A 125 -7.49 22.38 39.53
N GLN A 126 -8.68 22.39 38.92
CA GLN A 126 -9.91 22.88 39.54
C GLN A 126 -10.40 21.97 40.66
N LEU A 127 -10.20 20.65 40.57
CA LEU A 127 -10.44 19.71 41.67
C LEU A 127 -9.47 19.95 42.85
N ARG A 128 -8.19 20.22 42.58
CA ARG A 128 -7.21 20.56 43.64
C ARG A 128 -7.52 21.88 44.34
N ASP A 129 -7.88 22.92 43.59
CA ASP A 129 -8.24 24.22 44.15
C ASP A 129 -9.56 24.16 44.95
N SER A 130 -10.51 23.34 44.50
CA SER A 130 -11.78 23.11 45.22
C SER A 130 -11.58 22.31 46.52
N SER A 131 -10.66 21.34 46.54
CA SER A 131 -10.29 20.61 47.76
C SER A 131 -9.48 21.46 48.74
N SER A 132 -8.76 22.48 48.28
CA SER A 132 -8.07 23.44 49.15
C SER A 132 -9.01 24.46 49.81
N ALA A 133 -10.22 24.66 49.26
CA ALA A 133 -11.21 25.59 49.81
C ALA A 133 -12.16 24.96 50.83
N ALA A 134 -12.07 23.64 51.06
CA ALA A 134 -12.98 22.89 51.93
C ALA A 134 -12.27 22.36 53.20
N CYS A 135 -11.74 23.27 54.02
CA CYS A 135 -11.43 22.98 55.43
C CYS A 135 -12.31 23.88 56.31
N PRO A 136 -13.41 23.37 56.90
CA PRO A 136 -14.11 24.07 57.96
C PRO A 136 -13.31 23.93 59.27
N ASP A 137 -13.13 25.05 59.96
CA ASP A 137 -12.51 25.15 61.30
C ASP A 137 -13.05 24.08 62.25
N ALA A 138 -12.17 23.21 62.73
CA ALA A 138 -12.47 22.24 63.77
C ALA A 138 -12.51 22.95 65.14
N PRO A 139 -13.53 22.73 66.00
CA PRO A 139 -13.55 23.31 67.33
C PRO A 139 -12.52 22.62 68.23
N ARG A 140 -11.72 23.44 68.90
CA ARG A 140 -10.71 23.08 69.90
C ARG A 140 -11.36 22.38 71.12
N PRO A 141 -10.91 21.20 71.55
CA PRO A 141 -11.41 20.59 72.78
C PRO A 141 -10.76 21.26 74.00
N ALA A 142 -11.57 21.49 75.03
CA ALA A 142 -11.19 22.11 76.29
C ALA A 142 -10.45 21.13 77.21
N ASP A 143 -9.42 21.65 77.89
CA ASP A 143 -8.74 21.01 79.00
C ASP A 143 -9.69 20.87 80.20
N HIS A 144 -9.79 19.65 80.76
CA HIS A 144 -10.13 19.48 82.17
C HIS A 144 -9.52 18.19 82.72
N SER A 145 -8.46 18.38 83.51
CA SER A 145 -7.95 17.45 84.52
C SER A 145 -8.84 17.50 85.76
N ALA A 146 -9.18 16.34 86.32
CA ALA A 146 -9.47 16.18 87.74
C ALA A 146 -9.42 14.69 88.14
N ASP A 147 -8.50 14.40 89.05
CA ASP A 147 -8.40 13.20 89.88
C ASP A 147 -9.73 12.84 90.57
N ARG A 148 -9.93 11.55 90.90
CA ARG A 148 -9.76 11.04 92.28
C ARG A 148 -10.36 9.64 92.49
N GLU A 149 -9.55 8.84 93.16
CA GLU A 149 -9.71 7.52 93.78
C GLU A 149 -11.05 7.18 94.51
N GLN A 150 -11.19 5.86 94.72
CA GLN A 150 -11.68 5.14 95.93
C GLN A 150 -13.05 4.42 95.91
N LEU A 151 -13.01 3.07 95.92
CA LEU A 151 -13.52 2.10 96.94
C LEU A 151 -13.87 0.75 96.24
N ALA A 152 -13.04 -0.28 96.34
CA ALA A 152 -12.87 -1.26 97.44
C ALA A 152 -13.78 -2.51 97.32
N SER A 153 -13.15 -3.65 97.03
CA SER A 153 -13.31 -4.96 97.69
C SER A 153 -12.14 -5.87 97.33
#